data_AF-A0A1X7D4L1-F1
#
_entry.id   AF-A0A1X7D4L1-F1
#
_cell.length_a   1.000
_cell.length_b   1.000
_cell.length_c   1.000
_cell.angle_alpha   90.00
_cell.angle_beta   90.00
_cell.angle_gamma   90.00
#
_symmetry.space_group_name_H-M   'P 1'
#
loop_
_entity.id
_entity.type
_entity.pdbx_description
1 polymer ?
#
loop_
_entity_poly.entity_id
_entity_poly.type
_entity_poly.pdbx_seq_one_letter_code
_entity_poly.pdbx_strand_id
1 'polypeptide(L)' 'MAAFIFITGWIAAVANPSILSLIESLAGPMIAVILYLMPMYAIRRLPGLEPYRGKISNVFVTVAGIVAVSGIVYGLLP' A
#
# COMPACT_ATOMS: atom_id res chain seq x y z
N MET A 1 2.94 25.39 11.03
CA MET A 1 1.81 24.65 10.43
C MET A 1 2.01 23.13 10.50
N ALA A 2 3.07 22.58 9.91
CA ALA A 2 3.33 21.14 9.91
C ALA A 2 3.39 20.51 11.32
N ALA A 3 4.08 21.16 12.27
CA ALA A 3 4.15 20.69 13.65
C ALA A 3 2.77 20.66 14.34
N PHE A 4 1.90 21.63 14.04
CA PHE A 4 0.55 21.67 14.60
C PHE A 4 -0.28 20.48 14.12
N ILE A 5 -0.32 20.26 12.80
CA ILE A 5 -1.06 19.14 12.18
C ILE A 5 -0.55 17.78 12.69
N PHE A 6 0.77 17.63 12.79
CA PHE A 6 1.38 16.39 13.27
C PHE A 6 1.00 16.07 14.72
N ILE A 7 1.14 17.06 15.63
CA ILE A 7 0.83 16.87 17.05
C ILE A 7 -0.66 16.61 17.25
N THR A 8 -1.54 17.37 16.60
CA THR A 8 -3.00 17.18 16.74
C THR A 8 -3.45 15.86 16.15
N GLY A 9 -2.90 15.46 14.99
CA GLY A 9 -3.23 14.18 14.36
C GLY A 9 -2.75 12.99 15.19
N TRP A 10 -1.55 13.08 15.77
CA TRP A 10 -1.01 12.05 16.65
C TRP A 10 -1.86 11.88 17.92
N ILE A 11 -2.21 12.99 18.59
CA ILE A 11 -3.07 12.95 19.78
C ILE A 11 -4.44 12.36 19.44
N ALA A 12 -5.04 12.77 18.32
CA ALA A 12 -6.33 12.23 17.88
C ALA A 12 -6.29 10.72 17.62
N ALA A 13 -5.21 10.22 17.01
CA ALA A 13 -5.02 8.80 16.73
C ALA A 13 -4.82 7.96 18.00
N VAL A 14 -4.10 8.48 19.00
CA VAL A 14 -3.90 7.79 20.29
C VAL A 14 -5.18 7.81 21.14
N ALA A 15 -5.91 8.94 21.14
CA ALA A 15 -7.13 9.07 21.92
C ALA A 15 -8.31 8.26 21.38
N ASN A 16 -8.39 8.07 20.05
CA ASN A 16 -9.46 7.29 19.41
C ASN A 16 -8.87 6.26 18.43
N PRO A 17 -8.76 4.98 18.83
CA PRO A 17 -8.23 3.92 17.96
C PRO A 17 -9.08 3.68 16.71
N SER A 18 -10.35 4.12 16.70
CA SER A 18 -11.20 4.11 15.50
C SER A 18 -10.67 4.99 14.38
N ILE A 19 -10.03 6.12 14.68
CA ILE A 19 -9.41 7.01 13.69
C ILE A 19 -8.17 6.33 13.11
N LEU A 20 -7.37 5.68 13.96
CA LEU A 20 -6.20 4.92 13.51
C LEU A 20 -6.64 3.78 12.57
N SER A 21 -7.66 3.03 12.94
CA SER A 21 -8.23 1.96 12.11
C SER A 21 -8.81 2.49 10.80
N LEU A 22 -9.46 3.67 10.80
CA LEU A 22 -9.93 4.32 9.57
C LEU A 22 -8.76 4.69 8.65
N ILE A 23 -7.70 5.29 9.19
CA ILE A 23 -6.50 5.64 8.42
C ILE A 23 -5.87 4.38 7.84
N GLU A 24 -5.70 3.32 8.64
CA GLU A 24 -5.13 2.05 8.19
C GLU A 24 -6.01 1.37 7.12
N SER A 25 -7.33 1.48 7.25
CA SER A 25 -8.28 0.89 6.29
C SER A 25 -8.21 1.50 4.90
N LEU A 26 -7.90 2.79 4.82
CA LEU A 26 -7.76 3.51 3.56
C LEU A 26 -6.31 3.47 3.05
N ALA A 27 -5.35 3.71 3.94
CA ALA A 27 -3.94 3.78 3.61
C ALA A 27 -3.34 2.41 3.33
N GLY A 28 -3.74 1.35 4.05
CA GLY A 28 -3.22 -0.01 3.89
C GLY A 28 -3.35 -0.52 2.44
N PRO A 29 -4.57 -0.57 1.86
CA PRO A 29 -4.76 -0.99 0.48
C PRO A 29 -4.00 -0.11 -0.52
N MET A 30 -4.01 1.22 -0.32
CA MET A 30 -3.31 2.14 -1.21
C MET A 30 -1.80 1.97 -1.18
N ILE A 31 -1.20 1.85 0.01
CA ILE A 31 0.24 1.63 0.18
C ILE A 31 0.64 0.29 -0.44
N ALA A 32 -0.12 -0.79 -0.21
CA ALA A 32 0.15 -2.09 -0.81
C ALA A 32 0.10 -2.05 -2.34
N VAL A 33 -0.90 -1.36 -2.91
CA VAL A 33 -0.99 -1.19 -4.37
C VAL A 33 0.19 -0.39 -4.91
N ILE A 34 0.56 0.72 -4.28
CA ILE A 34 1.66 1.58 -4.73
C ILE A 34 3.00 0.85 -4.62
N LEU A 35 3.25 0.11 -3.55
CA LEU A 35 4.54 -0.54 -3.33
C LEU A 35 4.71 -1.83 -4.14
N TYR A 36 3.63 -2.61 -4.33
CA TYR A 36 3.73 -3.93 -4.97
C TYR A 36 3.17 -3.96 -6.39
N LEU A 37 1.97 -3.42 -6.62
CA LEU A 37 1.28 -3.55 -7.92
C LEU A 37 1.67 -2.47 -8.92
N MET A 38 1.85 -1.22 -8.47
CA MET A 38 2.24 -0.10 -9.34
C MET A 38 3.57 -0.31 -10.08
N PRO A 39 4.68 -0.73 -9.45
CA PRO A 39 5.93 -0.97 -10.19
C PRO A 39 5.77 -2.10 -11.20
N MET A 40 5.01 -3.12 -10.85
CA MET A 40 4.71 -4.25 -11.75
C MET A 40 3.88 -3.84 -12.96
N TYR A 41 2.89 -2.97 -12.74
CA TYR A 41 2.12 -2.34 -13.80
C TYR A 41 3.00 -1.45 -14.69
N ALA A 42 3.87 -0.62 -14.09
CA ALA A 42 4.77 0.27 -14.80
C ALA A 42 5.73 -0.48 -15.72
N ILE A 43 6.32 -1.59 -15.26
CA ILE A 43 7.21 -2.44 -16.08
C ILE A 43 6.49 -3.02 -17.30
N ARG A 44 5.19 -3.35 -17.17
CA ARG A 44 4.40 -3.89 -18.28
C ARG A 44 3.88 -2.81 -19.24
N ARG A 45 3.62 -1.60 -18.77
CA ARG A 45 3.08 -0.49 -19.61
C ARG A 45 4.15 0.35 -20.28
N LEU A 46 5.31 0.56 -19.64
CA LEU A 46 6.36 1.42 -20.16
C LEU A 46 7.28 0.63 -21.10
N PRO A 47 7.47 1.06 -22.36
CA PRO A 47 8.38 0.38 -23.30
C PRO A 47 9.85 0.48 -22.84
N GLY A 48 10.24 1.57 -22.16
CA GLY A 48 11.58 1.72 -21.60
C GLY A 48 11.95 0.72 -20.48
N LEU A 49 10.97 -0.02 -19.96
CA LEU A 49 11.17 -1.06 -18.93
C LEU A 49 11.04 -2.49 -19.51
N GLU A 50 10.97 -2.63 -20.83
CA GLU A 50 10.96 -3.93 -21.52
C GLU A 50 12.07 -4.90 -21.09
N PRO A 51 13.34 -4.47 -20.91
CA PRO A 51 14.42 -5.35 -20.46
C PRO A 51 14.21 -5.94 -19.06
N TYR A 52 13.31 -5.35 -18.27
CA TYR A 52 12.97 -5.80 -16.91
C TYR A 52 11.72 -6.67 -16.89
N ARG A 53 11.00 -6.83 -18.02
CA ARG A 53 9.85 -7.72 -18.12
C ARG A 53 10.28 -9.19 -17.98
N GLY A 54 9.45 -10.00 -17.36
CA GLY A 54 9.63 -11.46 -17.30
C GLY A 54 10.68 -12.00 -16.31
N LYS A 55 11.34 -11.14 -15.52
CA LYS A 55 12.22 -11.61 -14.45
C LYS A 55 11.44 -12.40 -13.39
N ILE A 56 12.01 -13.46 -12.82
CA ILE A 56 11.37 -14.24 -11.74
C ILE A 56 10.99 -13.34 -10.55
N SER A 57 11.82 -12.34 -10.26
CA SER A 57 11.55 -11.31 -9.24
C SER A 57 10.23 -10.57 -9.48
N ASN A 58 9.87 -10.30 -10.73
CA ASN A 58 8.61 -9.63 -11.09
C ASN A 58 7.39 -10.49 -10.74
N VAL A 59 7.48 -11.80 -10.99
CA VAL A 59 6.43 -12.76 -10.64
C VAL A 59 6.30 -12.86 -9.12
N PHE A 60 7.43 -12.98 -8.41
CA PHE A 60 7.45 -13.01 -6.95
C PHE A 60 6.81 -11.75 -6.33
N VAL A 61 7.20 -10.56 -6.77
CA VAL A 61 6.65 -9.29 -6.27
C VAL A 61 5.17 -9.16 -6.58
N THR A 62 4.72 -9.60 -7.76
CA THR A 62 3.29 -9.58 -8.11
C THR A 62 2.48 -10.51 -7.22
N VAL A 63 2.96 -11.74 -6.98
CA VAL A 63 2.27 -12.72 -6.11
C VAL A 63 2.26 -12.24 -4.66
N ALA A 64 3.41 -11.80 -4.14
CA ALA A 64 3.52 -11.24 -2.80
C ALA A 64 2.61 -10.01 -2.63
N GLY A 65 2.53 -9.16 -3.65
CA GLY A 65 1.62 -8.01 -3.69
C GLY A 65 0.15 -8.41 -3.64
N ILE A 66 -0.25 -9.41 -4.43
CA ILE A 66 -1.62 -9.93 -4.40
C ILE A 66 -1.95 -10.53 -3.03
N VAL A 67 -1.03 -11.28 -2.43
CA VAL A 67 -1.21 -11.84 -1.08
C VAL A 67 -1.30 -10.74 -0.02
N ALA A 68 -0.45 -9.71 -0.10
CA ALA A 68 -0.45 -8.58 0.83
C ALA A 68 -1.75 -7.77 0.73
N VAL A 69 -2.18 -7.44 -0.50
CA VAL A 69 -3.46 -6.76 -0.74
C VAL A 69 -4.62 -7.62 -0.24
N SER A 70 -4.60 -8.92 -0.49
CA SER A 70 -5.63 -9.84 0.01
C SER A 70 -5.67 -9.85 1.53
N GLY A 71 -4.52 -9.95 2.21
CA GLY A 71 -4.44 -9.94 3.67
C GLY A 71 -4.98 -8.65 4.29
N ILE A 72 -4.70 -7.49 3.69
CA ILE A 72 -5.24 -6.21 4.15
C ILE A 72 -6.74 -6.12 3.90
N VAL A 73 -7.22 -6.56 2.73
CA VAL A 73 -8.66 -6.57 2.40
C VAL A 73 -9.42 -7.52 3.32
N TYR A 74 -8.88 -8.71 3.61
CA TYR A 74 -9.44 -9.64 4.59
C TYR A 74 -9.34 -9.14 6.04
N GLY A 75 -8.34 -8.32 6.38
CA GLY A 75 -8.30 -7.62 7.66
C GLY A 75 -9.29 -6.47 7.77
N LEU A 76 -9.79 -5.99 6.62
CA LEU A 76 -10.79 -4.91 6.52
C LEU A 76 -12.23 -5.41 6.53
N LEU A 77 -12.47 -6.58 5.93
CA LEU A 77 -13.75 -7.25 5.92
C LEU A 77 -13.86 -8.11 7.20
N PRO A 78 -14.91 -7.94 8.02
CA PRO A 78 -15.13 -8.76 9.21
C PRO A 78 -15.40 -10.23 8.89
#